data_AF-A0A1M5KBI5-F1
#
_entry.id   AF-A0A1M5KBI5-F1
#
_cell.length_a   1.000
_cell.length_b   1.000
_cell.length_c   1.000
_cell.angle_alpha   90.00
_cell.angle_beta   90.00
_cell.angle_gamma   90.00
#
_symmetry.space_group_name_H-M   'P 1'
#
loop_
_entity.id
_entity.type
_entity.pdbx_description
1 polymer ?
#
loop_
_entity_poly.entity_id
_entity_poly.type
_entity_poly.pdbx_seq_one_letter_code
_entity_poly.pdbx_strand_id
1 'polypeptide(L)'
;MILDKLFKKEPKPKMLERVEAFKKLKAEDLLIEEFMIDKKGEAVYLIVTISDCDGAKIGKINIFDYKNSNDKVIFYINNDELVLGDIQIFKTKNRGIGTKVIPILERVAMIYNLTKITGDLFSTDESNLERQVHFYQKNGFKIINGLLEKNIKY
;
A
#
# COMPACT_ATOMS: atom_id res chain seq x y z
N MET A 1 -25.17 -24.42 15.82
CA MET A 1 -24.42 -23.20 16.16
C MET A 1 -23.38 -22.88 15.06
N ILE A 2 -23.80 -22.78 13.79
CA ILE A 2 -22.91 -22.63 12.61
C ILE A 2 -23.49 -21.59 11.63
N LEU A 3 -23.96 -20.45 12.15
CA LEU A 3 -24.43 -19.33 11.30
C LEU A 3 -23.73 -17.99 11.65
N ASP A 4 -23.14 -17.87 12.84
CA ASP A 4 -22.46 -16.63 13.27
C ASP A 4 -21.07 -16.40 12.64
N LYS A 5 -20.55 -17.36 11.86
CA LYS A 5 -19.22 -17.23 11.20
C LYS A 5 -19.30 -16.72 9.75
N LEU A 6 -20.49 -16.44 9.23
CA LEU A 6 -20.70 -16.00 7.84
C LEU A 6 -20.95 -14.49 7.68
N PHE A 7 -21.05 -13.73 8.77
CA PHE A 7 -21.00 -12.27 8.70
C PHE A 7 -19.55 -11.83 8.50
N LYS A 8 -19.11 -11.83 7.24
CA LYS A 8 -18.01 -10.98 6.78
C LYS A 8 -18.30 -9.57 7.32
N LYS A 9 -17.43 -9.05 8.17
CA LYS A 9 -17.70 -7.81 8.90
C LYS A 9 -17.75 -6.67 7.90
N GLU A 10 -18.96 -6.18 7.66
CA GLU A 10 -19.15 -4.91 6.98
C GLU A 10 -18.29 -3.82 7.64
N PRO A 11 -17.83 -2.83 6.87
CA PRO A 11 -17.18 -1.66 7.43
C PRO A 11 -17.99 -1.09 8.59
N LYS A 12 -17.35 -0.90 9.76
CA LYS A 12 -18.04 -0.21 10.86
C LYS A 12 -18.40 1.22 10.42
N PRO A 13 -19.59 1.76 10.78
CA PRO A 13 -20.02 3.09 10.34
C PRO A 13 -18.98 4.20 10.59
N LYS A 14 -18.36 4.22 11.77
CA LYS A 14 -17.29 5.17 12.11
C LYS A 14 -16.06 5.08 11.19
N MET A 15 -15.77 3.90 10.64
CA MET A 15 -14.69 3.75 9.66
C MET A 15 -15.08 4.38 8.32
N LEU A 16 -16.31 4.14 7.87
CA LEU A 16 -16.85 4.75 6.64
C LEU A 16 -16.86 6.27 6.74
N GLU A 17 -17.32 6.83 7.86
CA GLU A 17 -17.31 8.28 8.09
C GLU A 17 -15.92 8.89 7.91
N ARG A 18 -14.87 8.22 8.44
CA ARG A 18 -13.49 8.68 8.29
C ARG A 18 -12.99 8.55 6.85
N VAL A 19 -13.30 7.44 6.19
CA VAL A 19 -12.94 7.22 4.78
C VAL A 19 -13.55 8.32 3.91
N GLU A 20 -14.85 8.59 4.09
CA GLU A 20 -15.56 9.63 3.35
C GLU A 20 -15.07 11.03 3.69
N ALA A 21 -14.80 11.33 4.97
CA ALA A 21 -14.22 12.61 5.37
C ALA A 21 -12.83 12.82 4.75
N PHE A 22 -12.00 11.77 4.72
CA PHE A 22 -10.68 11.82 4.10
C PHE A 22 -10.76 12.01 2.59
N LYS A 23 -11.64 11.27 1.90
CA LYS A 23 -11.88 11.42 0.46
C LYS A 23 -12.31 12.84 0.10
N LYS A 24 -13.21 13.43 0.88
CA LYS A 24 -13.62 14.83 0.69
C LYS A 24 -12.45 15.81 0.87
N LEU A 25 -11.64 15.61 1.91
CA LEU A 25 -10.46 16.45 2.17
C LEU A 25 -9.39 16.33 1.07
N LYS A 26 -9.28 15.14 0.46
CA LYS A 26 -8.25 14.78 -0.51
C LYS A 26 -8.79 14.57 -1.92
N ALA A 27 -9.93 15.19 -2.25
CA ALA A 27 -10.63 14.94 -3.49
C ALA A 27 -9.76 15.20 -4.74
N GLU A 28 -8.95 16.26 -4.72
CA GLU A 28 -8.05 16.63 -5.83
C GLU A 28 -6.83 15.69 -5.96
N ASP A 29 -6.40 15.09 -4.84
CA ASP A 29 -5.25 14.18 -4.80
C ASP A 29 -5.66 12.71 -5.02
N LEU A 30 -6.95 12.37 -4.98
CA LEU A 30 -7.46 11.00 -4.94
C LEU A 30 -7.25 10.28 -6.28
N LEU A 31 -6.59 9.12 -6.25
CA LEU A 31 -6.31 8.33 -7.45
C LEU A 31 -6.98 6.96 -7.46
N ILE A 32 -6.86 6.20 -6.37
CA ILE A 32 -7.39 4.83 -6.26
C ILE A 32 -8.05 4.68 -4.90
N GLU A 33 -9.22 4.05 -4.89
CA GLU A 33 -9.85 3.50 -3.70
C GLU A 33 -9.96 1.99 -3.87
N GLU A 34 -9.43 1.24 -2.91
CA GLU A 34 -9.50 -0.22 -2.91
C GLU A 34 -10.06 -0.70 -1.57
N PHE A 35 -11.05 -1.59 -1.63
CA PHE A 35 -11.60 -2.27 -0.46
C PHE A 35 -11.09 -3.71 -0.38
N MET A 36 -10.74 -4.15 0.82
CA MET A 36 -10.42 -5.55 1.06
C MET A 36 -10.90 -6.04 2.43
N ILE A 37 -11.06 -7.36 2.52
CA ILE A 37 -11.11 -8.07 3.79
C ILE A 37 -9.73 -8.67 4.04
N ASP A 38 -9.17 -8.40 5.21
CA ASP A 38 -7.85 -8.88 5.57
C ASP A 38 -7.84 -10.34 6.05
N LYS A 39 -6.65 -10.86 6.37
CA LYS A 39 -6.48 -12.24 6.87
C LYS A 39 -7.20 -12.52 8.19
N LYS A 40 -7.66 -11.49 8.91
CA LYS A 40 -8.42 -11.60 10.17
C LYS A 40 -9.92 -11.44 9.96
N GLY A 41 -10.39 -11.28 8.72
CA GLY A 41 -11.81 -11.08 8.41
C GLY A 41 -12.28 -9.64 8.65
N GLU A 42 -11.36 -8.68 8.75
CA GLU A 42 -11.68 -7.28 9.06
C GLU A 42 -11.61 -6.43 7.79
N ALA A 43 -12.57 -5.51 7.66
CA ALA A 43 -12.64 -4.53 6.59
C ALA A 43 -11.45 -3.55 6.64
N VAL A 44 -10.84 -3.32 5.47
CA VAL A 44 -9.74 -2.37 5.27
C VAL A 44 -9.95 -1.63 3.96
N TYR A 45 -9.80 -0.30 3.98
CA TYR A 45 -9.70 0.52 2.78
C TYR A 45 -8.25 0.95 2.57
N LEU A 46 -7.79 0.89 1.32
CA LEU A 46 -6.52 1.44 0.86
C LEU A 46 -6.84 2.59 -0.09
N ILE A 47 -6.46 3.79 0.30
CA ILE A 47 -6.75 5.00 -0.47
C ILE A 47 -5.44 5.60 -0.96
N VAL A 48 -5.26 5.60 -2.27
CA VAL A 48 -4.10 6.20 -2.92
C VAL A 48 -4.37 7.66 -3.20
N THR A 49 -3.50 8.52 -2.69
CA THR A 49 -3.46 9.95 -2.98
C THR A 49 -2.13 10.33 -3.59
N ILE A 50 -2.10 11.16 -4.62
CA ILE A 50 -0.88 11.71 -5.22
C ILE A 50 -0.99 13.23 -5.26
N SER A 51 0.01 13.90 -4.69
CA SER A 51 0.11 15.36 -4.65
C SER A 51 1.40 15.83 -5.30
N ASP A 52 1.35 16.96 -5.99
CA ASP A 52 2.54 17.66 -6.49
C ASP A 52 3.15 18.53 -5.38
N CYS A 53 4.44 18.32 -5.10
CA CYS A 53 5.21 19.10 -4.13
C CYS A 53 6.54 19.50 -4.80
N ASP A 54 6.72 20.80 -5.05
CA ASP A 54 7.94 21.36 -5.66
C ASP A 54 8.40 20.67 -6.95
N GLY A 55 7.44 20.29 -7.80
CA GLY A 55 7.70 19.58 -9.07
C GLY A 55 7.89 18.07 -8.95
N ALA A 56 7.86 17.53 -7.72
CA ALA A 56 7.87 16.09 -7.48
C ALA A 56 6.47 15.56 -7.15
N LYS A 57 6.11 14.41 -7.71
CA LYS A 57 4.87 13.70 -7.40
C LYS A 57 5.07 12.79 -6.20
N ILE A 58 4.41 13.09 -5.09
CA ILE A 58 4.46 12.30 -3.85
C ILE A 58 3.16 11.53 -3.72
N GLY A 59 3.27 10.21 -3.67
CA GLY A 59 2.16 9.30 -3.48
C GLY A 59 2.09 8.72 -2.08
N LYS A 60 0.86 8.49 -1.61
CA LYS A 60 0.58 7.82 -0.33
C LYS A 60 -0.53 6.81 -0.50
N ILE A 61 -0.33 5.60 0.01
CA ILE A 61 -1.41 4.63 0.24
C ILE A 61 -1.80 4.72 1.71
N ASN A 62 -2.95 5.31 1.98
CA ASN A 62 -3.49 5.49 3.33
C ASN A 62 -4.35 4.26 3.68
N ILE A 63 -4.04 3.59 4.80
CA ILE A 63 -4.70 2.35 5.20
C ILE A 63 -5.69 2.64 6.32
N PHE A 64 -6.98 2.52 6.01
CA PHE A 64 -8.06 2.70 6.96
C PHE A 64 -8.58 1.35 7.43
N ASP A 65 -8.42 1.08 8.73
CA ASP A 65 -8.97 -0.09 9.38
C ASP A 65 -9.81 0.28 10.62
N TYR A 66 -10.47 -0.70 11.22
CA TYR A 66 -11.27 -0.50 12.44
C TYR A 66 -10.44 -0.03 13.65
N LYS A 67 -9.12 -0.26 13.67
CA LYS A 67 -8.23 0.12 14.77
C LYS A 67 -7.73 1.56 14.68
N ASN A 68 -8.09 2.27 13.60
CA ASN A 68 -7.53 3.59 13.31
C ASN A 68 -5.99 3.52 13.27
N SER A 69 -5.47 2.64 12.43
CA SER A 69 -4.05 2.62 12.14
C SER A 69 -3.64 3.93 11.44
N ASN A 70 -2.49 4.48 11.83
CA ASN A 70 -1.79 5.49 11.03
C ASN A 70 -0.88 4.80 9.99
N ASP A 71 -1.27 3.59 9.58
CA ASP A 71 -0.46 2.79 8.69
C ASP A 71 -0.55 3.38 7.28
N LYS A 72 0.58 3.50 6.61
CA LYS A 72 0.66 4.08 5.26
C LYS A 72 1.87 3.58 4.50
N VAL A 73 1.80 3.69 3.18
CA VAL A 73 2.93 3.51 2.28
C VAL A 73 3.20 4.82 1.57
N ILE A 74 4.46 5.24 1.53
CA ILE A 74 4.91 6.46 0.86
C ILE A 74 5.71 6.04 -0.36
N PHE A 75 5.43 6.68 -1.49
CA PHE A 75 6.17 6.48 -2.73
C PHE A 75 6.30 7.81 -3.48
N TYR A 76 7.18 7.83 -4.45
CA TYR A 76 7.44 8.99 -5.30
C TYR A 76 7.37 8.57 -6.76
N ILE A 77 6.94 9.48 -7.62
CA ILE A 77 7.11 9.30 -9.07
C ILE A 77 8.25 10.22 -9.48
N ASN A 78 9.29 9.63 -10.03
CA ASN A 78 10.48 10.33 -10.50
C ASN A 78 10.86 9.80 -11.87
N ASN A 79 10.97 10.68 -12.85
CA ASN A 79 11.23 10.31 -14.25
C ASN A 79 10.26 9.22 -14.74
N ASP A 80 10.78 8.05 -15.12
CA ASP A 80 10.04 6.91 -15.67
C ASP A 80 9.76 5.81 -14.63
N GLU A 81 9.96 6.08 -13.34
CA GLU A 81 9.84 5.08 -12.28
C GLU A 81 9.00 5.53 -11.07
N LEU A 82 8.43 4.53 -10.41
CA LEU A 82 7.83 4.68 -9.08
C LEU A 82 8.86 4.24 -8.03
N VAL A 83 9.28 5.15 -7.17
CA VAL A 83 10.22 4.87 -6.08
C VAL A 83 9.44 4.60 -4.80
N LEU A 84 9.51 3.37 -4.29
CA LEU A 84 8.99 2.99 -2.99
C LEU A 84 9.87 3.59 -1.90
N GLY A 85 9.31 4.52 -1.12
CA GLY A 85 10.02 5.23 -0.07
C GLY A 85 9.97 4.52 1.27
N ASP A 86 8.78 4.48 1.89
CA ASP A 86 8.63 3.93 3.24
C ASP A 86 7.32 3.15 3.39
N ILE A 87 7.39 2.01 4.08
CA ILE A 87 6.25 1.17 4.44
C ILE A 87 6.05 1.26 5.96
N GLN A 88 5.17 2.16 6.37
CA GLN A 88 4.82 2.39 7.76
C GLN A 88 3.60 1.53 8.14
N ILE A 89 3.80 0.22 8.28
CA ILE A 89 2.75 -0.70 8.73
C ILE A 89 3.07 -1.16 10.15
N PHE A 90 2.41 -0.58 11.16
CA PHE A 90 2.67 -0.89 12.57
C PHE A 90 1.54 -1.71 13.19
N LYS A 91 0.30 -1.23 13.10
CA LYS A 91 -0.84 -1.87 13.79
C LYS A 91 -1.43 -3.03 12.99
N THR A 92 -1.21 -3.03 11.68
CA THR A 92 -1.82 -4.00 10.76
C THR A 92 -0.83 -5.01 10.19
N LYS A 93 0.36 -5.16 10.81
CA LYS A 93 1.37 -6.16 10.44
C LYS A 93 0.77 -7.56 10.30
N ASN A 94 1.27 -8.32 9.33
CA ASN A 94 0.88 -9.71 9.04
C ASN A 94 -0.60 -9.95 8.70
N ARG A 95 -1.37 -8.91 8.36
CA ARG A 95 -2.79 -9.03 7.97
C ARG A 95 -3.01 -9.20 6.46
N GLY A 96 -1.92 -9.29 5.68
CA GLY A 96 -1.97 -9.46 4.22
C GLY A 96 -1.98 -8.15 3.42
N ILE A 97 -1.89 -7.00 4.10
CA ILE A 97 -1.92 -5.66 3.46
C ILE A 97 -0.74 -5.44 2.53
N GLY A 98 0.48 -5.83 2.92
CA GLY A 98 1.65 -5.71 2.04
C GLY A 98 1.45 -6.39 0.68
N THR A 99 0.85 -7.58 0.66
CA THR A 99 0.53 -8.29 -0.60
C THR A 99 -0.49 -7.55 -1.46
N LYS A 100 -1.33 -6.69 -0.87
CA LYS A 100 -2.30 -5.87 -1.60
C LYS A 100 -1.74 -4.51 -2.03
N VAL A 101 -0.74 -4.01 -1.31
CA VAL A 101 -0.02 -2.79 -1.68
C VAL A 101 0.69 -2.95 -3.03
N ILE A 102 1.37 -4.07 -3.28
CA ILE A 102 2.18 -4.21 -4.51
C ILE A 102 1.33 -4.08 -5.80
N PRO A 103 0.20 -4.80 -5.98
CA PRO A 103 -0.65 -4.61 -7.15
C PRO A 103 -1.22 -3.19 -7.29
N ILE A 104 -1.43 -2.48 -6.18
CA ILE A 104 -1.86 -1.08 -6.22
C ILE A 104 -0.74 -0.20 -6.77
N LEU A 105 0.50 -0.39 -6.31
CA LEU A 105 1.66 0.33 -6.85
C LEU A 105 1.88 0.05 -8.35
N GLU A 106 1.67 -1.19 -8.79
CA GLU A 106 1.71 -1.53 -10.22
C GLU A 106 0.64 -0.79 -11.01
N ARG A 107 -0.61 -0.72 -10.51
CA ARG A 107 -1.67 0.06 -11.15
C ARG A 107 -1.33 1.54 -11.23
N VAL A 108 -0.76 2.11 -10.16
CA VAL A 108 -0.27 3.49 -10.19
C VAL A 108 0.79 3.67 -11.27
N ALA A 109 1.78 2.77 -11.32
CA ALA A 109 2.83 2.82 -12.32
C ALA A 109 2.26 2.72 -13.76
N MET A 110 1.27 1.87 -13.99
CA MET A 110 0.58 1.79 -15.28
C MET A 110 -0.18 3.08 -15.63
N ILE A 111 -0.92 3.68 -14.67
CA ILE A 111 -1.66 4.93 -14.88
C ILE A 111 -0.73 6.07 -15.32
N TYR A 112 0.47 6.13 -14.75
CA TYR A 112 1.48 7.14 -15.08
C TYR A 112 2.45 6.72 -16.19
N ASN A 113 2.22 5.59 -16.86
CA ASN A 113 3.10 5.05 -17.89
C ASN A 113 4.57 4.91 -17.44
N LEU A 114 4.78 4.44 -16.21
CA LEU A 114 6.10 4.19 -15.61
C LEU A 114 6.58 2.77 -15.91
N THR A 115 7.86 2.63 -16.25
CA THR A 115 8.45 1.39 -16.74
C THR A 115 8.79 0.40 -15.62
N LYS A 116 8.95 0.89 -14.39
CA LYS A 116 9.40 0.09 -13.24
C LYS A 116 9.01 0.69 -11.89
N ILE A 117 9.05 -0.16 -10.88
CA ILE A 117 9.00 0.18 -9.46
C ILE A 117 10.37 -0.12 -8.85
N THR A 118 10.97 0.88 -8.21
CA THR A 118 12.26 0.78 -7.52
C THR A 118 12.09 1.05 -6.03
N GLY A 119 13.13 0.81 -5.24
CA GLY A 119 13.16 1.15 -3.82
C GLY A 119 14.37 0.55 -3.14
N ASP A 120 14.58 0.90 -1.88
CA ASP A 120 15.70 0.39 -1.12
C ASP A 120 15.27 -0.71 -0.13
N LEU A 121 16.07 -1.78 -0.08
CA LEU A 121 16.01 -2.79 0.95
C LEU A 121 17.01 -2.45 2.06
N PHE A 122 16.67 -1.45 2.87
CA PHE A 122 17.41 -1.17 4.11
C PHE A 122 16.64 -1.76 5.30
N SER A 123 17.23 -2.75 5.96
CA SER A 123 16.76 -3.26 7.25
C SER A 123 17.86 -3.06 8.28
N THR A 124 17.61 -2.25 9.31
CA THR A 124 18.50 -2.15 10.49
C THR A 124 18.41 -3.38 11.38
N ASP A 125 17.49 -4.30 11.08
CA ASP A 125 17.22 -5.52 11.81
C ASP A 125 17.39 -6.72 10.87
N GLU A 126 18.55 -7.37 10.96
CA GLU A 126 18.91 -8.55 10.18
C GLU A 126 17.88 -9.69 10.33
N SER A 127 17.22 -9.79 11.48
CA SER A 127 16.22 -10.85 11.74
C SER A 127 14.98 -10.75 10.86
N ASN A 128 14.73 -9.57 10.28
CA ASN A 128 13.62 -9.32 9.36
C ASN A 128 14.05 -9.30 7.88
N LEU A 129 15.36 -9.30 7.59
CA LEU A 129 15.86 -9.16 6.23
C LEU A 129 15.41 -10.32 5.33
N GLU A 130 15.55 -11.57 5.78
CA GLU A 130 15.13 -12.74 5.01
C GLU A 130 13.63 -12.71 4.66
N ARG A 131 12.79 -12.27 5.60
CA ARG A 131 11.35 -12.16 5.38
C ARG A 131 11.02 -11.06 4.38
N GLN A 132 11.73 -9.93 4.43
CA GLN A 132 11.55 -8.84 3.46
C GLN A 132 12.03 -9.26 2.07
N VAL A 133 13.21 -9.89 1.97
CA VAL A 133 13.74 -10.48 0.74
C VAL A 133 12.73 -11.44 0.14
N HIS A 134 12.26 -12.41 0.92
CA HIS A 134 11.27 -13.38 0.47
C HIS A 134 9.97 -12.71 0.02
N PHE A 135 9.50 -11.71 0.77
CA PHE A 135 8.28 -10.97 0.43
C PHE A 135 8.43 -10.26 -0.92
N TYR A 136 9.49 -9.50 -1.15
CA TYR A 136 9.67 -8.75 -2.40
C TYR A 136 9.92 -9.68 -3.59
N GLN A 137 10.78 -10.70 -3.45
CA GLN A 137 11.02 -11.69 -4.50
C GLN A 137 9.75 -12.45 -4.89
N LYS A 138 8.95 -12.87 -3.91
CA LYS A 138 7.65 -13.52 -4.15
C LYS A 138 6.69 -12.61 -4.94
N ASN A 139 6.79 -11.30 -4.73
CA ASN A 139 6.02 -10.31 -5.47
C ASN A 139 6.74 -9.84 -6.75
N GLY A 140 7.74 -10.58 -7.25
CA GLY A 140 8.35 -10.35 -8.57
C GLY A 140 9.39 -9.24 -8.62
N PHE A 141 9.89 -8.78 -7.48
CA PHE A 141 11.05 -7.89 -7.43
C PHE A 141 12.35 -8.68 -7.57
N LYS A 142 13.30 -8.10 -8.30
CA LYS A 142 14.71 -8.45 -8.22
C LYS A 142 15.35 -7.64 -7.10
N ILE A 143 16.38 -8.22 -6.49
CA ILE A 143 17.14 -7.56 -5.43
C ILE A 143 18.61 -7.57 -5.86
N ILE A 144 19.19 -6.40 -6.08
CA ILE A 144 20.55 -6.23 -6.58
C ILE A 144 21.27 -5.24 -5.67
N ASN A 145 22.28 -5.68 -4.92
CA ASN A 145 23.05 -4.82 -4.00
C ASN A 145 22.19 -4.00 -3.02
N GLY A 146 21.09 -4.58 -2.52
CA GLY A 146 20.16 -3.91 -1.62
C GLY A 146 19.11 -3.03 -2.32
N LEU A 147 19.11 -2.95 -3.65
CA LEU A 147 18.08 -2.25 -4.42
C LEU A 147 16.99 -3.21 -4.86
N LEU A 148 15.74 -2.80 -4.69
CA LEU A 148 14.54 -3.46 -5.20
C LEU A 148 14.24 -2.94 -6.60
N GLU A 149 14.00 -3.84 -7.55
CA GLU A 149 13.58 -3.48 -8.90
C GLU A 149 12.47 -4.42 -9.39
N LYS A 150 11.39 -3.84 -9.91
CA LYS A 150 10.35 -4.58 -10.61
C LYS A 150 9.92 -3.86 -11.88
N ASN A 151 10.09 -4.52 -13.03
CA ASN A 151 9.59 -3.99 -14.30
C ASN A 151 8.06 -4.12 -14.38
N ILE A 152 7.43 -3.06 -14.88
CA ILE A 152 6.01 -3.05 -15.21
C ILE A 152 5.78 -3.70 -16.56
N LYS A 153 4.77 -4.56 -16.64
CA LYS A 153 4.32 -5.18 -17.87
C LYS A 153 2.97 -4.56 -18.21
N TYR A 154 2.88 -3.98 -19.41
CA TYR A 154 1.65 -3.42 -19.95
C TYR A 154 0.85 -4.48 -20.70
#